data_AF-A0A803PP86-F1
#
_entry.id   AF-A0A803PP86-F1
#
_cell.length_a   1.000
_cell.length_b   1.000
_cell.length_c   1.000
_cell.angle_alpha   90.00
_cell.angle_beta   90.00
_cell.angle_gamma   90.00
#
_symmetry.space_group_name_H-M   'P 1'
#
loop_
_entity.id
_entity.type
_entity.pdbx_description
1 polymer ?
#
loop_
_entity_poly.entity_id
_entity_poly.type
_entity_poly.pdbx_seq_one_letter_code
_entity_poly.pdbx_strand_id
1 'polypeptide(L)'
;MARAFIGSTPTNPFPFSQSSSTLFHKSSRLSSAGAMPDHRDPLLPPPQPHPSLEIVDGARGSFLPALKTLLRPYTAFPVVGWNRHVETIFAAFFRSVPDVRLRRECLRTKDDGSVALDWVSGDDRSLSPDSPLLILLPGLTGGSDDSYVRHMILRAKRKGWRVVVFNSRGCGHSPVTTPQFYSASFLGDMHEVVAHVGARYPKANLYAVGWSLGANILVRYLGQESDKCPLSGAVSLCNPFNLVIADEDFRKGFNNVYDKALSSALCKIFKKHALLFEDIGGDFNIPLAANAKTVREFDEGLTRVSFGFKSVDDYYFNSSSSDSIKDVCRPLLCIQAANDPIAPNRGIPRKDIKENPNCLLIVTPQGGHLGWVAGDEAPIGAPWTDTVVIDFLEHLEREASSSSSSSNTGSIVHHMEV
;
A
#
# COMPACT_ATOMS: atom_id res chain seq x y z
N MET A 1 -6.99 13.25 -19.65
CA MET A 1 -8.23 13.93 -20.08
C MET A 1 -9.26 13.58 -19.03
N ALA A 2 -10.07 14.45 -18.43
CA ALA A 2 -10.18 15.89 -18.35
C ALA A 2 -11.05 16.10 -17.10
N ARG A 3 -10.71 17.02 -16.20
CA ARG A 3 -11.69 17.68 -15.32
C ARG A 3 -11.07 18.95 -14.76
N ALA A 4 -11.39 20.04 -15.43
CA ALA A 4 -11.20 21.41 -14.97
C ALA A 4 -12.60 22.03 -14.85
N PHE A 5 -12.84 22.77 -13.76
CA PHE A 5 -14.00 23.64 -13.44
C PHE A 5 -15.36 22.93 -13.30
N ILE A 6 -16.07 23.01 -12.16
CA ILE A 6 -16.99 24.07 -11.65
C ILE A 6 -17.29 23.63 -10.18
N GLY A 7 -17.42 24.41 -9.11
CA GLY A 7 -17.90 25.78 -8.91
C GLY A 7 -19.22 25.78 -8.11
N SER A 8 -19.10 26.08 -6.80
CA SER A 8 -20.14 26.58 -5.85
C SER A 8 -21.33 25.70 -5.38
N THR A 9 -21.44 25.65 -4.04
CA THR A 9 -22.57 25.23 -3.18
C THR A 9 -23.76 26.21 -3.24
N PRO A 10 -24.93 25.87 -2.66
CA PRO A 10 -25.18 26.28 -1.26
C PRO A 10 -25.93 25.26 -0.38
N THR A 11 -25.78 25.55 0.91
CA THR A 11 -26.30 24.98 2.16
C THR A 11 -27.83 25.04 2.33
N ASN A 12 -28.45 24.07 3.04
CA ASN A 12 -28.98 24.32 4.39
C ASN A 12 -29.54 23.06 5.11
N PRO A 13 -29.61 23.09 6.46
CA PRO A 13 -29.81 21.95 7.35
C PRO A 13 -31.23 21.89 7.93
N PHE A 14 -31.62 20.77 8.57
CA PHE A 14 -32.43 20.81 9.81
C PHE A 14 -32.28 19.49 10.60
N PRO A 15 -32.20 19.55 11.95
CA PRO A 15 -31.99 18.42 12.84
C PRO A 15 -33.31 17.96 13.49
N PHE A 16 -33.35 16.71 13.99
CA PHE A 16 -34.29 16.35 15.06
C PHE A 16 -33.61 15.51 16.13
N SER A 17 -33.86 15.94 17.36
CA SER A 17 -33.28 15.51 18.61
C SER A 17 -34.09 14.41 19.31
N GLN A 18 -33.38 13.62 20.11
CA GLN A 18 -33.74 13.10 21.43
C GLN A 18 -35.04 12.27 21.58
N SER A 19 -34.90 11.07 22.14
CA SER A 19 -35.26 10.89 23.57
C SER A 19 -34.73 9.57 24.11
N SER A 20 -34.11 9.68 25.28
CA SER A 20 -33.66 8.62 26.15
C SER A 20 -34.84 8.08 26.97
N SER A 21 -34.85 6.78 27.25
CA SER A 21 -35.53 6.25 28.44
C SER A 21 -34.76 5.07 29.01
N THR A 22 -34.04 5.38 30.09
CA THR A 22 -33.45 4.44 31.05
C THR A 22 -34.55 3.82 31.90
N LEU A 23 -34.55 2.50 32.06
CA LEU A 23 -35.26 1.82 33.14
C LEU A 23 -34.29 0.90 33.88
N PHE A 24 -33.93 1.35 35.09
CA PHE A 24 -33.33 0.57 36.14
C PHE A 24 -34.36 -0.43 36.69
N HIS A 25 -33.98 -1.70 36.87
CA HIS A 25 -34.55 -2.51 37.94
C HIS A 25 -33.53 -3.45 38.58
N LYS A 26 -33.77 -3.63 39.89
CA LYS A 26 -32.85 -3.96 40.96
C LYS A 26 -32.37 -5.42 41.01
N SER A 27 -31.13 -5.52 41.47
CA SER A 27 -30.44 -6.64 42.10
C SER A 27 -31.26 -7.41 43.13
N SER A 28 -31.20 -8.74 43.08
CA SER A 28 -31.34 -9.63 44.24
C SER A 28 -30.11 -10.55 44.30
N ARG A 29 -29.30 -10.39 45.36
CA ARG A 29 -28.20 -11.31 45.71
C ARG A 29 -28.77 -12.43 46.57
N LEU A 30 -28.56 -13.68 46.17
CA LEU A 30 -28.55 -14.82 47.08
C LEU A 30 -27.16 -15.45 47.04
N SER A 31 -26.58 -15.58 48.24
CA SER A 31 -25.33 -16.26 48.51
C SER A 31 -25.55 -17.77 48.59
N SER A 32 -24.78 -18.54 47.83
CA SER A 32 -24.50 -19.93 48.17
C SER A 32 -23.05 -20.24 47.84
N ALA A 33 -22.25 -20.46 48.88
CA ALA A 33 -20.90 -20.97 48.78
C ALA A 33 -20.95 -22.44 48.29
N GLY A 34 -20.47 -22.67 47.08
CA GLY A 34 -20.23 -23.99 46.51
C GLY A 34 -18.85 -23.95 45.84
N ALA A 35 -18.00 -24.92 46.17
CA ALA A 35 -16.67 -25.06 45.61
C ALA A 35 -16.73 -25.15 44.08
N MET A 36 -16.07 -24.20 43.39
CA MET A 36 -15.95 -24.20 41.93
C MET A 36 -14.90 -25.24 41.51
N PRO A 37 -15.23 -26.19 40.63
CA PRO A 37 -14.22 -27.00 39.97
C PRO A 37 -13.40 -26.12 39.02
N ASP A 38 -12.11 -26.45 38.87
CA ASP A 38 -11.16 -25.84 37.94
C ASP A 38 -11.62 -26.07 36.48
N HIS A 39 -12.61 -25.30 36.04
CA HIS A 39 -12.98 -25.18 34.64
C HIS A 39 -11.95 -24.30 33.95
N ARG A 40 -10.83 -24.89 33.55
CA ARG A 40 -10.15 -24.42 32.34
C ARG A 40 -11.10 -24.71 31.19
N ASP A 41 -11.86 -23.70 30.78
CA ASP A 41 -12.54 -23.71 29.50
C ASP A 41 -11.53 -24.19 28.45
N PRO A 42 -11.82 -25.23 27.67
CA PRO A 42 -10.97 -25.57 26.54
C PRO A 42 -10.91 -24.31 25.67
N LEU A 43 -9.75 -23.67 25.62
CA LEU A 43 -9.50 -22.47 24.84
C LEU A 43 -10.12 -22.68 23.46
N LEU A 44 -11.22 -21.99 23.18
CA LEU A 44 -11.88 -22.05 21.89
C LEU A 44 -10.79 -21.82 20.83
N PRO A 45 -10.74 -22.65 19.77
CA PRO A 45 -9.75 -22.45 18.72
C PRO A 45 -9.87 -21.00 18.23
N PRO A 46 -8.74 -20.32 17.99
CA PRO A 46 -8.77 -18.93 17.58
C PRO A 46 -9.67 -18.78 16.34
N PRO A 47 -10.47 -17.71 16.28
CA PRO A 47 -11.45 -17.52 15.22
C PRO A 47 -10.74 -17.57 13.86
N GLN A 48 -11.24 -18.44 12.98
CA GLN A 48 -10.63 -18.69 11.68
C GLN A 48 -11.11 -17.65 10.65
N PRO A 49 -10.25 -17.25 9.70
CA PRO A 49 -10.67 -16.46 8.55
C PRO A 49 -11.83 -17.11 7.80
N HIS A 50 -12.71 -16.29 7.24
CA HIS A 50 -13.87 -16.74 6.50
C HIS A 50 -13.44 -17.48 5.23
N PRO A 51 -14.08 -18.62 4.88
CA PRO A 51 -13.65 -19.48 3.76
C PRO A 51 -13.76 -18.83 2.36
N SER A 52 -14.36 -17.64 2.26
CA SER A 52 -14.36 -16.87 1.00
C SER A 52 -12.99 -16.29 0.66
N LEU A 53 -12.06 -16.25 1.63
CA LEU A 53 -10.72 -15.71 1.47
C LEU A 53 -9.71 -16.85 1.46
N GLU A 54 -8.77 -16.82 0.52
CA GLU A 54 -7.58 -17.65 0.62
C GLU A 54 -6.56 -16.94 1.51
N ILE A 55 -6.04 -17.67 2.49
CA ILE A 55 -5.02 -17.19 3.43
C ILE A 55 -3.79 -18.08 3.32
N VAL A 56 -2.64 -17.49 3.03
CA VAL A 56 -1.33 -18.15 3.12
C VAL A 56 -0.53 -17.46 4.21
N ASP A 57 -0.46 -18.12 5.36
CA ASP A 57 0.08 -17.55 6.59
C ASP A 57 1.45 -18.14 6.91
N GLY A 58 2.51 -17.48 6.43
CA GLY A 58 3.87 -17.79 6.84
C GLY A 58 4.14 -17.40 8.28
N ALA A 59 3.47 -16.36 8.78
CA ALA A 59 3.58 -15.81 10.13
C ALA A 59 2.94 -16.65 11.25
N ARG A 60 2.44 -17.84 10.93
CA ARG A 60 1.96 -18.87 11.88
C ARG A 60 0.95 -18.33 12.90
N GLY A 61 0.04 -17.48 12.44
CA GLY A 61 -1.05 -16.93 13.23
C GLY A 61 -0.73 -15.65 13.98
N SER A 62 0.49 -15.12 13.89
CA SER A 62 0.90 -13.94 14.67
C SER A 62 0.04 -12.71 14.37
N PHE A 63 -0.36 -12.51 13.11
CA PHE A 63 -1.10 -11.31 12.69
C PHE A 63 -2.63 -11.51 12.66
N LEU A 64 -3.10 -12.75 12.50
CA LEU A 64 -4.52 -13.04 12.26
C LEU A 64 -5.47 -12.52 13.36
N PRO A 65 -5.13 -12.56 14.67
CA PRO A 65 -6.00 -12.05 15.73
C PRO A 65 -6.35 -10.57 15.59
N ALA A 66 -5.50 -9.78 14.93
CA ALA A 66 -5.77 -8.36 14.69
C ALA A 66 -6.76 -8.12 13.55
N LEU A 67 -6.85 -9.05 12.58
CA LEU A 67 -7.52 -8.84 11.30
C LEU A 67 -8.98 -9.30 11.37
N LYS A 68 -9.79 -8.62 12.19
CA LYS A 68 -11.20 -8.99 12.45
C LYS A 68 -12.07 -8.96 11.19
N THR A 69 -11.74 -8.10 10.23
CA THR A 69 -12.42 -8.05 8.93
C THR A 69 -12.39 -9.40 8.20
N LEU A 70 -11.37 -10.23 8.44
CA LEU A 70 -11.24 -11.55 7.79
C LEU A 70 -12.24 -12.57 8.32
N LEU A 71 -12.88 -12.33 9.46
CA LEU A 71 -13.91 -13.23 10.01
C LEU A 71 -15.25 -13.11 9.27
N ARG A 72 -15.40 -12.08 8.43
CA ARG A 72 -16.62 -11.81 7.67
C ARG A 72 -16.47 -12.31 6.22
N PRO A 73 -17.58 -12.70 5.56
CA PRO A 73 -17.55 -13.01 4.14
C PRO A 73 -17.08 -11.81 3.31
N TYR A 74 -16.27 -12.09 2.29
CA TYR A 74 -15.99 -11.12 1.24
C TYR A 74 -17.12 -11.14 0.22
N THR A 75 -17.84 -10.03 0.11
CA THR A 75 -18.94 -9.85 -0.83
C THR A 75 -18.66 -8.63 -1.70
N ALA A 76 -18.24 -8.87 -2.95
CA ALA A 76 -18.10 -7.78 -3.92
C ALA A 76 -19.47 -7.20 -4.27
N PHE A 77 -19.50 -5.91 -4.61
CA PHE A 77 -20.73 -5.22 -4.96
C PHE A 77 -21.33 -5.85 -6.24
N PRO A 78 -22.52 -6.47 -6.20
CA PRO A 78 -22.95 -7.45 -7.21
C PRO A 78 -22.88 -7.01 -8.67
N VAL A 79 -23.20 -5.74 -8.97
CA VAL A 79 -23.21 -5.21 -10.34
C VAL A 79 -21.81 -4.83 -10.83
N VAL A 80 -20.96 -4.32 -9.93
CA VAL A 80 -19.62 -3.81 -10.27
C VAL A 80 -18.59 -4.92 -10.21
N GLY A 81 -18.63 -5.76 -9.17
CA GLY A 81 -17.70 -6.86 -8.92
C GLY A 81 -17.92 -8.12 -9.78
N TRP A 82 -19.02 -8.18 -10.54
CA TRP A 82 -19.33 -9.31 -11.43
C TRP A 82 -18.23 -9.59 -12.47
N ASN A 83 -17.51 -8.56 -12.92
CA ASN A 83 -16.47 -8.69 -13.93
C ASN A 83 -15.21 -7.93 -13.51
N ARG A 84 -14.06 -8.59 -13.60
CA ARG A 84 -12.76 -8.00 -13.21
C ARG A 84 -12.45 -6.67 -13.89
N HIS A 85 -12.87 -6.51 -15.15
CA HIS A 85 -12.61 -5.28 -15.91
C HIS A 85 -13.55 -4.17 -15.51
N VAL A 86 -14.83 -4.49 -15.31
CA VAL A 86 -15.85 -3.54 -14.83
C VAL A 86 -15.44 -3.01 -13.46
N GLU A 87 -15.03 -3.88 -12.54
CA GLU A 87 -14.60 -3.48 -11.20
C GLU A 87 -13.38 -2.55 -11.23
N THR A 88 -12.34 -2.93 -12.00
CA THR A 88 -11.11 -2.14 -12.18
C THR A 88 -11.40 -0.76 -12.77
N ILE A 89 -12.18 -0.71 -13.86
CA ILE A 89 -12.53 0.54 -14.55
C ILE A 89 -13.43 1.39 -13.66
N PHE A 90 -14.42 0.78 -13.00
CA PHE A 90 -15.34 1.50 -12.13
C PHE A 90 -14.59 2.23 -11.02
N ALA A 91 -13.70 1.52 -10.33
CA ALA A 91 -12.86 2.08 -9.28
C ALA A 91 -11.97 3.25 -9.76
N ALA A 92 -11.43 3.15 -10.98
CA ALA A 92 -10.57 4.18 -11.54
C ALA A 92 -11.31 5.50 -11.85
N PHE A 93 -12.60 5.44 -12.23
CA PHE A 93 -13.36 6.61 -12.69
C PHE A 93 -14.44 7.12 -11.73
N PHE A 94 -15.03 6.23 -10.92
CA PHE A 94 -16.22 6.54 -10.13
C PHE A 94 -16.00 6.47 -8.61
N ARG A 95 -14.85 5.96 -8.14
CA ARG A 95 -14.52 6.03 -6.72
C ARG A 95 -14.39 7.50 -6.30
N SER A 96 -15.06 7.86 -5.21
CA SER A 96 -14.94 9.16 -4.57
C SER A 96 -13.49 9.44 -4.19
N VAL A 97 -13.11 10.71 -4.24
CA VAL A 97 -11.77 11.17 -3.88
C VAL A 97 -11.92 12.06 -2.66
N PRO A 98 -11.52 11.59 -1.46
CA PRO A 98 -11.55 12.42 -0.27
C PRO A 98 -10.71 13.68 -0.41
N ASP A 99 -11.26 14.82 0.01
CA ASP A 99 -10.52 16.07 0.05
C ASP A 99 -9.55 16.06 1.24
N VAL A 100 -8.27 16.07 0.92
CA VAL A 100 -7.19 16.16 1.91
C VAL A 100 -6.18 17.19 1.40
N ARG A 101 -5.90 18.21 2.21
CA ARG A 101 -4.90 19.20 1.86
C ARG A 101 -3.49 18.63 2.02
N LEU A 102 -2.72 18.62 0.94
CA LEU A 102 -1.34 18.14 0.92
C LEU A 102 -0.36 19.31 0.71
N ARG A 103 0.83 19.19 1.33
CA ARG A 103 1.96 20.10 1.15
C ARG A 103 3.10 19.32 0.52
N ARG A 104 3.51 19.75 -0.67
CA ARG A 104 4.63 19.15 -1.40
C ARG A 104 5.98 19.59 -0.85
N GLU A 105 6.88 18.62 -0.76
CA GLU A 105 8.32 18.78 -0.57
C GLU A 105 9.02 18.08 -1.73
N CYS A 106 9.90 18.78 -2.44
CA CYS A 106 10.73 18.16 -3.48
C CYS A 106 12.07 17.75 -2.85
N LEU A 107 12.32 16.44 -2.75
CA LEU A 107 13.58 15.91 -2.25
C LEU A 107 14.54 15.76 -3.42
N ARG A 108 15.69 16.44 -3.35
CA ARG A 108 16.82 16.24 -4.25
C ARG A 108 17.54 14.96 -3.87
N THR A 109 17.74 14.05 -4.83
CA THR A 109 18.41 12.76 -4.61
C THR A 109 19.91 12.86 -4.90
N LYS A 110 20.69 11.87 -4.45
CA LYS A 110 22.16 11.84 -4.58
C LYS A 110 22.64 11.83 -6.03
N ASP A 111 21.85 11.28 -6.93
CA ASP A 111 22.11 11.26 -8.37
C ASP A 111 21.65 12.55 -9.08
N ASP A 112 21.43 13.63 -8.32
CA ASP A 112 20.90 14.89 -8.82
C ASP A 112 19.48 14.82 -9.39
N GLY A 113 18.79 13.69 -9.21
CA GLY A 113 17.38 13.56 -9.49
C GLY A 113 16.51 14.30 -8.48
N SER A 114 15.19 14.18 -8.63
CA SER A 114 14.24 14.74 -7.66
C SER A 114 12.97 13.91 -7.60
N VAL A 115 12.50 13.65 -6.37
CA VAL A 115 11.21 13.03 -6.08
C VAL A 115 10.33 13.99 -5.29
N ALA A 116 9.01 13.80 -5.31
CA ALA A 116 8.10 14.64 -4.53
C ALA A 116 7.44 13.86 -3.39
N LEU A 117 7.54 14.43 -2.19
CA LEU A 117 6.89 13.96 -0.98
C LEU A 117 5.69 14.87 -0.70
N ASP A 118 4.48 14.31 -0.78
CA ASP A 118 3.28 15.04 -0.42
C ASP A 118 2.83 14.69 0.99
N TRP A 119 3.05 15.64 1.90
CA TRP A 119 2.70 15.51 3.30
C TRP A 119 1.28 16.00 3.55
N VAL A 120 0.56 15.37 4.47
CA VAL A 120 -0.70 15.94 4.98
C VAL A 120 -0.39 17.29 5.65
N SER A 121 -1.09 18.34 5.19
CA SER A 121 -0.82 19.70 5.66
C SER A 121 -1.20 19.88 7.13
N GLY A 122 -0.25 20.35 7.93
CA GLY A 122 -0.44 20.66 9.36
C GLY A 122 -0.04 19.55 10.32
N ASP A 123 0.19 18.32 9.83
CA ASP A 123 0.57 17.17 10.65
C ASP A 123 1.92 17.35 11.36
N ASP A 124 2.82 18.19 10.81
CA ASP A 124 4.09 18.58 11.42
C ASP A 124 3.92 19.39 12.71
N ARG A 125 2.75 20.00 12.91
CA ARG A 125 2.42 20.82 14.09
C ARG A 125 1.40 20.16 15.01
N SER A 126 0.49 19.36 14.45
CA SER A 126 -0.62 18.76 15.20
C SER A 126 -0.32 17.38 15.77
N LEU A 127 0.60 16.63 15.18
CA LEU A 127 0.96 15.28 15.63
C LEU A 127 2.24 15.30 16.48
N SER A 128 2.30 14.39 17.44
CA SER A 128 3.46 14.21 18.31
C SER A 128 4.68 13.71 17.51
N PRO A 129 5.93 14.05 17.87
CA PRO A 129 7.12 13.58 17.16
C PRO A 129 7.28 12.05 17.07
N ASP A 130 6.64 11.30 17.97
CA ASP A 130 6.61 9.83 18.01
C ASP A 130 5.39 9.22 17.29
N SER A 131 4.45 10.02 16.78
CA SER A 131 3.30 9.50 16.03
C SER A 131 3.78 8.65 14.84
N PRO A 132 3.22 7.44 14.64
CA PRO A 132 3.67 6.51 13.61
C PRO A 132 3.53 7.12 12.21
N LEU A 133 4.46 6.76 11.33
CA LEU A 133 4.57 7.37 10.02
C LEU A 133 4.31 6.34 8.92
N LEU A 134 3.37 6.67 8.04
CA LEU A 134 3.00 5.86 6.89
C LEU A 134 3.50 6.48 5.57
N ILE A 135 4.41 5.78 4.89
CA ILE A 135 4.87 6.09 3.54
C ILE A 135 3.94 5.40 2.55
N LEU A 136 3.30 6.16 1.67
CA LEU A 136 2.42 5.64 0.62
C LEU A 136 3.13 5.65 -0.72
N LEU A 137 3.15 4.51 -1.39
CA LEU A 137 3.86 4.30 -2.66
C LEU A 137 2.88 3.93 -3.78
N PRO A 138 2.41 4.90 -4.58
CA PRO A 138 1.47 4.68 -5.68
C PRO A 138 2.05 3.79 -6.80
N GLY A 139 1.15 3.34 -7.68
CA GLY A 139 1.51 2.49 -8.82
C GLY A 139 2.11 3.21 -10.03
N LEU A 140 2.20 2.51 -11.15
CA LEU A 140 2.70 3.04 -12.42
C LEU A 140 1.86 4.25 -12.87
N THR A 141 2.50 5.39 -13.14
CA THR A 141 1.89 6.70 -13.46
C THR A 141 0.97 7.30 -12.41
N GLY A 142 0.85 6.67 -11.24
CA GLY A 142 0.00 7.10 -10.13
C GLY A 142 0.56 8.28 -9.35
N GLY A 143 -0.13 8.68 -8.28
CA GLY A 143 0.32 9.76 -7.42
C GLY A 143 -0.63 10.05 -6.26
N SER A 144 -0.35 11.14 -5.55
CA SER A 144 -1.13 11.60 -4.39
C SER A 144 -2.62 11.81 -4.65
N ASP A 145 -3.02 12.05 -5.90
CA ASP A 145 -4.40 12.35 -6.29
C ASP A 145 -5.24 11.10 -6.58
N ASP A 146 -4.62 9.91 -6.59
CA ASP A 146 -5.31 8.66 -6.82
C ASP A 146 -6.31 8.37 -5.69
N SER A 147 -7.52 7.93 -6.05
CA SER A 147 -8.62 7.72 -5.09
C SER A 147 -8.24 6.77 -3.95
N TYR A 148 -7.56 5.66 -4.25
CA TYR A 148 -7.13 4.68 -3.26
C TYR A 148 -6.08 5.27 -2.29
N VAL A 149 -5.17 6.12 -2.76
CA VAL A 149 -4.19 6.82 -1.92
C VAL A 149 -4.91 7.79 -0.99
N ARG A 150 -5.87 8.56 -1.53
CA ARG A 150 -6.64 9.56 -0.77
C ARG A 150 -7.49 8.94 0.33
N HIS A 151 -8.10 7.78 0.08
CA HIS A 151 -8.82 7.02 1.11
C HIS A 151 -7.87 6.51 2.21
N MET A 152 -6.72 5.94 1.83
CA MET A 152 -5.73 5.49 2.81
C MET A 152 -5.19 6.63 3.68
N ILE A 153 -4.91 7.80 3.09
CA ILE A 153 -4.51 9.00 3.83
C ILE A 153 -5.57 9.36 4.88
N LEU A 154 -6.85 9.42 4.47
CA LEU A 154 -7.94 9.76 5.38
C LEU A 154 -8.07 8.75 6.52
N ARG A 155 -7.91 7.45 6.22
CA ARG A 155 -7.99 6.35 7.18
C ARG A 155 -6.87 6.41 8.20
N ALA A 156 -5.62 6.51 7.74
CA ALA A 156 -4.45 6.63 8.60
C ALA A 156 -4.50 7.92 9.45
N LYS A 157 -4.88 9.06 8.87
CA LYS A 157 -5.04 10.32 9.59
C LYS A 157 -6.04 10.23 10.75
N ARG A 158 -7.18 9.55 10.56
CA ARG A 158 -8.18 9.33 11.62
C ARG A 158 -7.64 8.52 12.80
N LYS A 159 -6.55 7.77 12.60
CA LYS A 159 -5.85 7.02 13.64
C LYS A 159 -4.66 7.78 14.24
N GLY A 160 -4.45 9.05 13.87
CA GLY A 160 -3.32 9.85 14.35
C GLY A 160 -1.98 9.52 13.70
N TRP A 161 -1.99 8.87 12.54
CA TRP A 161 -0.77 8.57 11.79
C TRP A 161 -0.34 9.76 10.95
N ARG A 162 0.97 10.02 10.93
CA ARG A 162 1.58 10.95 9.99
C ARG A 162 1.70 10.28 8.64
N VAL A 163 1.23 10.91 7.57
CA VAL A 163 1.23 10.30 6.24
C VAL A 163 2.03 11.14 5.24
N VAL A 164 2.84 10.45 4.44
CA VAL A 164 3.55 11.02 3.30
C VAL A 164 3.32 10.16 2.07
N VAL A 165 2.95 10.78 0.95
CA VAL A 165 2.93 10.11 -0.34
C VAL A 165 4.27 10.32 -1.03
N PHE A 166 4.97 9.23 -1.32
CA PHE A 166 6.16 9.26 -2.15
C PHE A 166 5.75 9.15 -3.62
N ASN A 167 5.74 10.29 -4.32
CA ASN A 167 5.53 10.34 -5.76
C ASN A 167 6.86 10.12 -6.49
N SER A 168 6.93 9.08 -7.31
CA SER A 168 8.07 8.78 -8.16
C SER A 168 8.39 9.91 -9.15
N ARG A 169 9.60 9.88 -9.72
CA ARG A 169 10.07 10.86 -10.72
C ARG A 169 9.08 10.96 -11.89
N GLY A 170 8.57 12.18 -12.14
CA GLY A 170 7.59 12.45 -13.21
C GLY A 170 6.13 12.11 -12.88
N CYS A 171 5.87 11.42 -11.77
CA CYS A 171 4.53 11.04 -11.30
C CYS A 171 3.93 12.10 -10.37
N GLY A 172 2.60 12.20 -10.30
CA GLY A 172 1.93 13.18 -9.43
C GLY A 172 2.37 14.63 -9.68
N HIS A 173 2.77 15.00 -10.89
CA HIS A 173 3.38 16.31 -11.19
C HIS A 173 4.76 16.57 -10.55
N SER A 174 5.44 15.53 -10.06
CA SER A 174 6.82 15.63 -9.60
C SER A 174 7.73 16.11 -10.72
N PRO A 175 8.75 16.95 -10.41
CA PRO A 175 9.74 17.33 -11.40
C PRO A 175 10.57 16.10 -11.82
N VAL A 176 11.13 16.18 -13.02
CA VAL A 176 12.23 15.32 -13.48
C VAL A 176 13.36 16.27 -13.82
N THR A 177 14.50 16.08 -13.18
CA THR A 177 15.64 17.00 -13.20
C THR A 177 16.91 16.37 -13.76
N THR A 178 16.90 15.05 -13.94
CA THR A 178 17.94 14.27 -14.62
C THR A 178 17.28 13.37 -15.67
N PRO A 179 18.01 12.86 -16.67
CA PRO A 179 17.47 11.94 -17.67
C PRO A 179 17.26 10.52 -17.11
N GLN A 180 16.58 10.42 -15.97
CA GLN A 180 16.28 9.19 -15.28
C GLN A 180 14.90 9.28 -14.63
N PHE A 181 14.00 8.42 -15.09
CA PHE A 181 12.71 8.18 -14.43
C PHE A 181 12.87 7.16 -13.30
N TYR A 182 11.75 6.71 -12.74
CA TYR A 182 11.71 5.56 -11.85
C TYR A 182 11.47 4.27 -12.65
N SER A 183 11.71 3.12 -12.04
CA SER A 183 11.39 1.81 -12.63
C SER A 183 11.10 0.79 -11.55
N ALA A 184 10.66 -0.40 -11.97
CA ALA A 184 10.44 -1.53 -11.09
C ALA A 184 11.71 -1.99 -10.35
N SER A 185 12.90 -1.75 -10.92
CA SER A 185 14.19 -2.15 -10.36
C SER A 185 14.89 -1.04 -9.59
N PHE A 186 14.47 0.22 -9.74
CA PHE A 186 15.18 1.34 -9.13
C PHE A 186 14.77 1.56 -7.68
N LEU A 187 15.60 1.05 -6.77
CA LEU A 187 15.39 1.21 -5.33
C LEU A 187 16.07 2.46 -4.75
N GLY A 188 16.91 3.15 -5.52
CA GLY A 188 17.69 4.32 -5.06
C GLY A 188 16.80 5.39 -4.44
N ASP A 189 15.71 5.76 -5.11
CA ASP A 189 14.76 6.75 -4.56
C ASP A 189 14.11 6.28 -3.25
N MET A 190 13.77 4.98 -3.15
CA MET A 190 13.16 4.43 -1.93
C MET A 190 14.13 4.51 -0.74
N HIS A 191 15.40 4.16 -0.95
CA HIS A 191 16.45 4.32 0.07
C HIS A 191 16.53 5.76 0.58
N GLU A 192 16.57 6.71 -0.33
CA GLU A 192 16.71 8.12 0.02
C GLU A 192 15.46 8.68 0.72
N VAL A 193 14.27 8.29 0.28
CA VAL A 193 13.01 8.71 0.91
C VAL A 193 12.89 8.14 2.31
N VAL A 194 13.13 6.84 2.51
CA VAL A 194 13.03 6.23 3.84
C VAL A 194 14.07 6.83 4.80
N ALA A 195 15.30 7.03 4.34
CA ALA A 195 16.34 7.68 5.14
C ALA A 195 15.96 9.14 5.50
N HIS A 196 15.48 9.92 4.54
CA HIS A 196 15.06 11.30 4.75
C HIS A 196 13.91 11.40 5.76
N VAL A 197 12.89 10.56 5.59
CA VAL A 197 11.71 10.52 6.46
C VAL A 197 12.08 10.07 7.87
N GLY A 198 12.90 9.03 8.01
CA GLY A 198 13.37 8.54 9.30
C GLY A 198 14.25 9.54 10.04
N ALA A 199 15.14 10.25 9.33
CA ALA A 199 15.96 11.30 9.93
C ALA A 199 15.11 12.48 10.41
N ARG A 200 14.01 12.80 9.71
CA ARG A 200 13.09 13.87 10.09
C ARG A 200 12.25 13.54 11.32
N TYR A 201 11.86 12.27 11.48
CA TYR A 201 11.05 11.79 12.61
C TYR A 201 11.70 10.58 13.28
N PRO A 202 12.84 10.75 13.97
CA PRO A 202 13.65 9.63 14.47
C PRO A 202 13.01 8.86 15.62
N LYS A 203 11.90 9.36 16.19
CA LYS A 203 11.14 8.70 17.26
C LYS A 203 9.92 7.93 16.76
N ALA A 204 9.56 8.08 15.48
CA ALA A 204 8.38 7.44 14.91
C ALA A 204 8.75 6.08 14.32
N ASN A 205 7.90 5.08 14.56
CA ASN A 205 7.95 3.85 13.77
C ASN A 205 7.56 4.16 12.32
N LEU A 206 8.31 3.58 11.37
CA LEU A 206 8.10 3.81 9.95
C LEU A 206 7.41 2.60 9.31
N TYR A 207 6.34 2.85 8.57
CA TYR A 207 5.59 1.85 7.84
C TYR A 207 5.43 2.27 6.39
N ALA A 208 5.20 1.29 5.51
CA ALA A 208 4.96 1.58 4.10
C ALA A 208 3.79 0.77 3.52
N VAL A 209 3.02 1.39 2.62
CA VAL A 209 1.98 0.72 1.83
C VAL A 209 2.26 1.00 0.37
N GLY A 210 2.39 -0.05 -0.43
CA GLY A 210 2.58 0.04 -1.87
C GLY A 210 1.42 -0.56 -2.63
N TRP A 211 1.08 0.03 -3.78
CA TRP A 211 0.08 -0.49 -4.72
C TRP A 211 0.69 -0.77 -6.07
N SER A 212 0.31 -1.89 -6.70
CA SER A 212 0.74 -2.24 -8.06
C SER A 212 2.26 -2.17 -8.21
N LEU A 213 2.80 -1.40 -9.15
CA LEU A 213 4.25 -1.21 -9.30
C LEU A 213 4.94 -0.69 -8.02
N GLY A 214 4.29 0.18 -7.25
CA GLY A 214 4.79 0.64 -5.95
C GLY A 214 4.89 -0.50 -4.93
N ALA A 215 3.97 -1.46 -4.97
CA ALA A 215 4.07 -2.67 -4.16
C ALA A 215 5.27 -3.54 -4.56
N ASN A 216 5.52 -3.69 -5.86
CA ASN A 216 6.68 -4.42 -6.38
C ASN A 216 8.00 -3.80 -5.91
N ILE A 217 8.13 -2.48 -6.05
CA ILE A 217 9.31 -1.71 -5.57
C ILE A 217 9.48 -1.88 -4.06
N LEU A 218 8.39 -1.76 -3.29
CA LEU A 218 8.42 -1.91 -1.83
C LEU A 218 8.88 -3.30 -1.39
N VAL A 219 8.34 -4.37 -1.97
CA VAL A 219 8.75 -5.74 -1.62
C VAL A 219 10.21 -6.01 -1.98
N ARG A 220 10.68 -5.49 -3.11
CA ARG A 220 12.11 -5.57 -3.47
C ARG A 220 13.00 -4.82 -2.50
N TYR A 221 12.59 -3.62 -2.09
CA TYR A 221 13.29 -2.86 -1.06
C TYR A 221 13.38 -3.64 0.25
N LEU A 222 12.28 -4.23 0.71
CA LEU A 222 12.25 -5.05 1.93
C LEU A 222 13.19 -6.26 1.84
N GLY A 223 13.21 -6.97 0.70
CA GLY A 223 14.09 -8.11 0.50
C GLY A 223 15.57 -7.71 0.40
N GLN A 224 15.87 -6.59 -0.27
CA GLN A 224 17.25 -6.09 -0.37
C GLN A 224 17.80 -5.64 0.99
N GLU A 225 16.99 -4.91 1.76
CA GLU A 225 17.40 -4.40 3.07
C GLU A 225 17.39 -5.49 4.15
N SER A 226 16.55 -6.51 3.99
CA SER A 226 16.47 -7.66 4.88
C SER A 226 16.41 -7.24 6.37
N ASP A 227 17.34 -7.72 7.21
CA ASP A 227 17.44 -7.43 8.64
C ASP A 227 17.72 -5.95 8.97
N LYS A 228 18.36 -5.23 8.04
CA LYS A 228 18.71 -3.81 8.17
C LYS A 228 17.58 -2.86 7.80
N CYS A 229 16.47 -3.39 7.28
CA CYS A 229 15.34 -2.58 6.86
C CYS A 229 14.83 -1.69 8.00
N PRO A 230 14.78 -0.36 7.84
CA PRO A 230 14.34 0.56 8.90
C PRO A 230 12.81 0.62 9.05
N LEU A 231 12.04 -0.04 8.19
CA LEU A 231 10.59 -0.10 8.30
C LEU A 231 10.18 -1.11 9.38
N SER A 232 9.25 -0.74 10.23
CA SER A 232 8.64 -1.59 11.26
C SER A 232 7.61 -2.57 10.68
N GLY A 233 7.10 -2.31 9.48
CA GLY A 233 6.20 -3.21 8.75
C GLY A 233 5.73 -2.60 7.43
N ALA A 234 5.16 -3.44 6.57
CA ALA A 234 4.74 -3.02 5.24
C ALA A 234 3.50 -3.76 4.72
N VAL A 235 2.80 -3.13 3.78
CA VAL A 235 1.67 -3.73 3.06
C VAL A 235 1.83 -3.61 1.55
N SER A 236 1.59 -4.70 0.84
CA SER A 236 1.73 -4.85 -0.61
C SER A 236 0.36 -5.19 -1.21
N LEU A 237 -0.19 -4.28 -2.04
CA LEU A 237 -1.54 -4.39 -2.60
C LEU A 237 -1.51 -4.53 -4.12
N CYS A 238 -2.19 -5.54 -4.68
CA CYS A 238 -2.23 -5.81 -6.13
C CYS A 238 -0.83 -5.88 -6.77
N ASN A 239 0.14 -6.47 -6.09
CA ASN A 239 1.53 -6.50 -6.54
C ASN A 239 1.71 -7.43 -7.75
N PRO A 240 2.21 -6.94 -8.90
CA PRO A 240 2.62 -7.81 -10.01
C PRO A 240 3.96 -8.50 -9.67
N PHE A 241 3.95 -9.43 -8.70
CA PHE A 241 5.13 -10.06 -8.11
C PHE A 241 6.13 -10.58 -9.16
N ASN A 242 5.62 -11.19 -10.23
CA ASN A 242 6.39 -11.63 -11.38
C ASN A 242 6.01 -10.79 -12.59
N LEU A 243 6.90 -9.90 -13.00
CA LEU A 243 6.66 -8.93 -14.08
C LEU A 243 6.68 -9.60 -15.46
N VAL A 244 7.37 -10.73 -15.63
CA VAL A 244 7.33 -11.52 -16.87
C VAL A 244 5.93 -12.08 -17.09
N ILE A 245 5.37 -12.69 -16.04
CA ILE A 245 4.00 -13.20 -16.03
C ILE A 245 2.97 -12.07 -16.20
N ALA A 246 3.20 -10.93 -15.54
CA ALA A 246 2.34 -9.76 -15.68
C ALA A 246 2.34 -9.25 -17.13
N ASP A 247 3.51 -9.03 -17.75
CA ASP A 247 3.62 -8.60 -19.16
C ASP A 247 2.92 -9.56 -20.12
N GLU A 248 3.11 -10.87 -19.95
CA GLU A 248 2.43 -11.89 -20.77
C GLU A 248 0.91 -11.73 -20.76
N ASP A 249 0.31 -11.54 -19.59
CA ASP A 249 -1.15 -11.43 -19.47
C ASP A 249 -1.65 -10.03 -19.80
N PHE A 250 -0.84 -9.00 -19.56
CA PHE A 250 -1.16 -7.62 -19.85
C PHE A 250 -1.37 -7.36 -21.36
N ARG A 251 -0.68 -8.14 -22.20
CA ARG A 251 -0.77 -8.08 -23.67
C ARG A 251 -1.87 -8.97 -24.28
N LYS A 252 -2.79 -9.51 -23.48
CA LYS A 252 -3.85 -10.43 -23.95
C LYS A 252 -5.25 -9.83 -23.85
N GLY A 253 -6.03 -9.98 -24.91
CA GLY A 253 -7.48 -9.70 -24.92
C GLY A 253 -7.81 -8.27 -24.49
N PHE A 254 -8.71 -8.13 -23.51
CA PHE A 254 -9.14 -6.82 -23.00
C PHE A 254 -8.03 -6.06 -22.27
N ASN A 255 -6.98 -6.74 -21.78
CA ASN A 255 -5.90 -6.09 -21.03
C ASN A 255 -5.11 -5.07 -21.87
N ASN A 256 -5.13 -5.21 -23.19
CA ASN A 256 -4.56 -4.25 -24.13
C ASN A 256 -5.11 -2.82 -23.95
N VAL A 257 -6.32 -2.66 -23.39
CA VAL A 257 -6.90 -1.36 -23.05
C VAL A 257 -6.12 -0.69 -21.91
N TYR A 258 -5.75 -1.46 -20.88
CA TYR A 258 -4.93 -0.96 -19.78
C TYR A 258 -3.51 -0.65 -20.25
N ASP A 259 -2.92 -1.52 -21.07
CA ASP A 259 -1.59 -1.33 -21.63
C ASP A 259 -1.48 -0.05 -22.45
N LYS A 260 -2.46 0.18 -23.32
CA LYS A 260 -2.56 1.43 -24.08
C LYS A 260 -2.76 2.65 -23.17
N ALA A 261 -3.56 2.54 -22.11
CA ALA A 261 -3.79 3.66 -21.19
C ALA A 261 -2.51 4.02 -20.40
N LEU A 262 -1.80 3.02 -19.86
CA LEU A 262 -0.57 3.21 -19.09
C LEU A 262 0.58 3.69 -19.99
N SER A 263 0.78 3.09 -21.16
CA SER A 263 1.79 3.55 -22.13
C SER A 263 1.52 4.98 -22.60
N SER A 264 0.26 5.36 -22.83
CA SER A 264 -0.10 6.74 -23.16
C SER A 264 0.23 7.72 -22.03
N ALA A 265 0.01 7.31 -20.77
CA ALA A 265 0.37 8.11 -19.60
C ALA A 265 1.90 8.26 -19.46
N LEU A 266 2.66 7.18 -19.65
CA LEU A 266 4.13 7.18 -19.68
C LEU A 266 4.67 8.08 -20.79
N CYS A 267 4.18 7.94 -22.02
CA CYS A 267 4.56 8.80 -23.15
C CYS A 267 4.29 10.27 -22.84
N LYS A 268 3.19 10.59 -22.15
CA LYS A 268 2.85 11.97 -21.76
C LYS A 268 3.82 12.52 -20.71
N ILE A 269 4.18 11.71 -19.72
CA ILE A 269 5.20 12.05 -18.72
C ILE A 269 6.53 12.29 -19.44
N PHE A 270 6.97 11.35 -20.26
CA PHE A 270 8.20 11.44 -21.03
C PHE A 270 8.27 12.71 -21.90
N LYS A 271 7.24 12.97 -22.70
CA LYS A 271 7.17 14.13 -23.61
C LYS A 271 7.31 15.48 -22.89
N LYS A 272 6.88 15.58 -21.63
CA LYS A 272 7.06 16.80 -20.82
C LYS A 272 8.53 17.07 -20.46
N HIS A 273 9.35 16.02 -20.46
CA HIS A 273 10.73 16.03 -20.01
C HIS A 273 11.73 15.60 -21.11
N ALA A 274 11.27 15.50 -22.36
CA ALA A 274 12.05 14.94 -23.48
C ALA A 274 13.36 15.72 -23.73
N LEU A 275 13.40 17.03 -23.44
CA LEU A 275 14.61 17.85 -23.55
C LEU A 275 15.78 17.33 -22.71
N LEU A 276 15.51 16.64 -21.58
CA LEU A 276 16.57 16.04 -20.76
C LEU A 276 17.25 14.87 -21.47
N PHE A 277 16.56 14.25 -22.43
CA PHE A 277 17.01 13.08 -23.18
C PHE A 277 17.50 13.45 -24.59
N GLU A 278 17.57 14.74 -24.93
CA GLU A 278 18.23 15.20 -26.15
C GLU A 278 19.72 14.90 -26.09
N ASP A 279 20.27 14.38 -27.18
CA ASP A 279 21.69 14.05 -27.35
C ASP A 279 22.31 13.12 -26.27
N ILE A 280 21.48 12.40 -25.50
CA ILE A 280 21.92 11.49 -24.44
C ILE A 280 22.81 10.32 -24.94
N GLY A 281 22.85 10.10 -26.25
CA GLY A 281 23.61 9.02 -26.88
C GLY A 281 23.11 7.64 -26.47
N GLY A 282 23.93 6.60 -26.66
CA GLY A 282 23.63 5.23 -26.24
C GLY A 282 22.51 4.53 -27.01
N ASP A 283 22.03 3.40 -26.47
CA ASP A 283 21.02 2.54 -27.11
C ASP A 283 19.57 3.05 -26.95
N PHE A 284 19.40 4.30 -26.50
CA PHE A 284 18.09 4.90 -26.28
C PHE A 284 17.32 5.04 -27.61
N ASN A 285 16.10 4.49 -27.66
CA ASN A 285 15.17 4.71 -28.76
C ASN A 285 14.10 5.71 -28.35
N ILE A 286 14.48 6.98 -28.33
CA ILE A 286 13.60 8.10 -27.94
C ILE A 286 12.33 8.20 -28.80
N PRO A 287 12.38 8.04 -30.14
CA PRO A 287 11.17 8.03 -30.96
C PRO A 287 10.18 6.93 -30.60
N LEU A 288 10.67 5.73 -30.24
CA LEU A 288 9.85 4.62 -29.76
C LEU A 288 9.23 4.96 -28.40
N ALA A 289 10.04 5.36 -27.42
CA ALA A 289 9.56 5.70 -26.08
C ALA A 289 8.53 6.84 -26.09
N ALA A 290 8.71 7.85 -26.94
CA ALA A 290 7.77 8.97 -27.06
C ALA A 290 6.41 8.57 -27.66
N ASN A 291 6.35 7.48 -28.43
CA ASN A 291 5.18 7.10 -29.22
C ASN A 291 4.68 5.67 -28.95
N ALA A 292 5.21 5.05 -27.89
CA ALA A 292 4.93 3.69 -27.49
C ALA A 292 3.42 3.42 -27.40
N LYS A 293 3.01 2.26 -27.90
CA LYS A 293 1.63 1.74 -27.86
C LYS A 293 1.42 0.77 -26.71
N THR A 294 2.51 0.26 -26.15
CA THR A 294 2.55 -0.67 -25.03
C THR A 294 3.58 -0.19 -24.01
N VAL A 295 3.41 -0.57 -22.74
CA VAL A 295 4.38 -0.32 -21.67
C VAL A 295 5.71 -0.99 -22.02
N ARG A 296 5.66 -2.18 -22.61
CA ARG A 296 6.84 -2.90 -23.09
C ARG A 296 7.63 -2.13 -24.14
N GLU A 297 6.98 -1.48 -25.11
CA GLU A 297 7.67 -0.60 -26.08
C GLU A 297 8.33 0.60 -25.41
N PHE A 298 7.66 1.19 -24.41
CA PHE A 298 8.26 2.28 -23.62
C PHE A 298 9.49 1.80 -22.86
N ASP A 299 9.39 0.64 -22.23
CA ASP A 299 10.48 0.04 -21.46
C ASP A 299 11.65 -0.39 -22.37
N GLU A 300 11.37 -0.90 -23.56
CA GLU A 300 12.38 -1.27 -24.56
C GLU A 300 13.15 -0.04 -25.08
N GLY A 301 12.46 1.07 -25.33
CA GLY A 301 13.10 2.27 -25.87
C GLY A 301 13.83 3.14 -24.83
N LEU A 302 13.39 3.11 -23.57
CA LEU A 302 13.88 4.02 -22.54
C LEU A 302 14.31 3.32 -21.24
N THR A 303 13.39 2.58 -20.59
CA THR A 303 13.62 2.08 -19.23
C THR A 303 14.78 1.10 -19.17
N ARG A 304 14.83 0.10 -20.05
CA ARG A 304 15.91 -0.89 -20.03
C ARG A 304 17.28 -0.23 -20.20
N VAL A 305 17.37 0.79 -21.05
CA VAL A 305 18.62 1.49 -21.36
C VAL A 305 19.02 2.37 -20.17
N SER A 306 18.06 3.09 -19.58
CA SER A 306 18.27 3.95 -18.40
C SER A 306 18.86 3.17 -17.22
N PHE A 307 18.50 1.90 -17.08
CA PHE A 307 18.94 1.04 -15.97
C PHE A 307 19.94 -0.05 -16.39
N GLY A 308 20.52 0.04 -17.60
CA GLY A 308 21.62 -0.82 -18.05
C GLY A 308 21.24 -2.29 -18.33
N PHE A 309 19.97 -2.59 -18.62
CA PHE A 309 19.51 -3.92 -19.01
C PHE A 309 19.70 -4.15 -20.52
N LYS A 310 20.14 -5.36 -20.89
CA LYS A 310 20.42 -5.70 -22.29
C LYS A 310 19.15 -5.82 -23.13
N SER A 311 18.04 -6.22 -22.52
CA SER A 311 16.74 -6.35 -23.16
C SER A 311 15.61 -5.99 -22.18
N VAL A 312 14.41 -5.74 -22.69
CA VAL A 312 13.22 -5.56 -21.84
C VAL A 312 12.86 -6.83 -21.07
N ASP A 313 13.16 -8.02 -21.61
CA ASP A 313 12.96 -9.29 -20.90
C ASP A 313 13.91 -9.42 -19.70
N ASP A 314 15.18 -9.03 -19.88
CA ASP A 314 16.15 -8.96 -18.78
C ASP A 314 15.68 -7.98 -17.71
N TYR A 315 15.13 -6.83 -18.12
CA TYR A 315 14.55 -5.86 -17.19
C TYR A 315 13.40 -6.47 -16.38
N TYR A 316 12.40 -7.09 -17.01
CA TYR A 316 11.26 -7.67 -16.30
C TYR A 316 11.65 -8.85 -15.39
N PHE A 317 12.55 -9.71 -15.85
CA PHE A 317 13.06 -10.81 -15.03
C PHE A 317 13.74 -10.28 -13.76
N ASN A 318 14.69 -9.35 -13.91
CA ASN A 318 15.48 -8.83 -12.78
C ASN A 318 14.73 -7.82 -11.91
N SER A 319 13.58 -7.32 -12.36
CA SER A 319 12.76 -6.34 -11.63
C SER A 319 11.55 -6.93 -10.92
N SER A 320 11.33 -8.25 -11.01
CA SER A 320 10.28 -8.96 -10.28
C SER A 320 10.55 -8.95 -8.78
N SER A 321 9.50 -8.90 -7.96
CA SER A 321 9.57 -8.92 -6.49
C SER A 321 9.32 -10.30 -5.87
N SER A 322 8.94 -11.30 -6.67
CA SER A 322 8.69 -12.67 -6.21
C SER A 322 9.84 -13.22 -5.39
N ASP A 323 11.07 -13.09 -5.92
CA ASP A 323 12.25 -13.72 -5.35
C ASP A 323 12.76 -12.99 -4.11
N SER A 324 12.31 -11.75 -3.89
CA SER A 324 12.64 -10.95 -2.71
C SER A 324 11.91 -11.42 -1.46
N ILE A 325 10.80 -12.15 -1.60
CA ILE A 325 9.98 -12.59 -0.46
C ILE A 325 10.79 -13.39 0.56
N LYS A 326 11.69 -14.27 0.11
CA LYS A 326 12.51 -15.11 1.01
C LYS A 326 13.43 -14.30 1.93
N ASP A 327 13.80 -13.09 1.53
CA ASP A 327 14.76 -12.24 2.22
C ASP A 327 14.08 -11.16 3.08
N VAL A 328 12.74 -11.07 3.06
CA VAL A 328 11.97 -10.12 3.87
C VAL A 328 12.04 -10.49 5.35
N CYS A 329 12.62 -9.61 6.16
CA CYS A 329 12.74 -9.77 7.62
C CYS A 329 11.79 -8.90 8.45
N ARG A 330 10.91 -8.11 7.81
CA ARG A 330 9.93 -7.25 8.47
C ARG A 330 8.51 -7.76 8.21
N PRO A 331 7.56 -7.56 9.15
CA PRO A 331 6.16 -7.93 8.93
C PRO A 331 5.63 -7.37 7.62
N LEU A 332 5.18 -8.26 6.73
CA LEU A 332 4.67 -7.93 5.41
C LEU A 332 3.30 -8.56 5.18
N LEU A 333 2.30 -7.72 5.00
CA LEU A 333 0.97 -8.14 4.54
C LEU A 333 0.86 -7.97 3.03
N CYS A 334 0.54 -9.04 2.32
CA CYS A 334 0.25 -9.04 0.89
C CYS A 334 -1.26 -9.23 0.69
N ILE A 335 -1.92 -8.35 -0.06
CA ILE A 335 -3.33 -8.53 -0.44
C ILE A 335 -3.46 -8.52 -1.96
N GLN A 336 -4.06 -9.57 -2.49
CA GLN A 336 -4.27 -9.80 -3.91
C GLN A 336 -5.74 -10.10 -4.21
N ALA A 337 -6.17 -9.89 -5.45
CA ALA A 337 -7.46 -10.37 -5.94
C ALA A 337 -7.21 -11.50 -6.95
N ALA A 338 -7.89 -12.64 -6.79
CA ALA A 338 -7.74 -13.80 -7.68
C ALA A 338 -8.12 -13.48 -9.13
N ASN A 339 -9.00 -12.49 -9.33
CA ASN A 339 -9.47 -12.05 -10.64
C ASN A 339 -8.71 -10.81 -11.19
N ASP A 340 -7.63 -10.36 -10.55
CA ASP A 340 -6.89 -9.17 -10.98
C ASP A 340 -6.40 -9.30 -12.46
N PRO A 341 -6.78 -8.36 -13.36
CA PRO A 341 -6.40 -8.42 -14.77
C PRO A 341 -4.95 -8.00 -15.05
N ILE A 342 -4.26 -7.35 -14.11
CA ILE A 342 -2.93 -6.74 -14.29
C ILE A 342 -1.87 -7.44 -13.44
N ALA A 343 -2.22 -7.90 -12.24
CA ALA A 343 -1.35 -8.68 -11.36
C ALA A 343 -1.86 -10.13 -11.26
N PRO A 344 -1.46 -11.03 -12.18
CA PRO A 344 -2.10 -12.33 -12.32
C PRO A 344 -1.93 -13.22 -11.08
N ASN A 345 -3.01 -13.93 -10.71
CA ASN A 345 -3.02 -14.85 -9.57
C ASN A 345 -1.92 -15.93 -9.64
N ARG A 346 -1.53 -16.35 -10.86
CA ARG A 346 -0.45 -17.32 -11.11
C ARG A 346 0.95 -16.79 -10.83
N GLY A 347 1.12 -15.47 -10.74
CA GLY A 347 2.40 -14.82 -10.44
C GLY A 347 2.68 -14.67 -8.94
N ILE A 348 1.74 -15.04 -8.07
CA ILE A 348 1.89 -14.89 -6.61
C ILE A 348 2.85 -15.97 -6.07
N PRO A 349 3.93 -15.61 -5.34
CA PRO A 349 4.91 -16.55 -4.78
C PRO A 349 4.39 -17.20 -3.49
N ARG A 350 3.28 -17.95 -3.58
CA ARG A 350 2.60 -18.56 -2.42
C ARG A 350 3.53 -19.43 -1.58
N LYS A 351 4.43 -20.18 -2.23
CA LYS A 351 5.38 -21.07 -1.55
C LYS A 351 6.32 -20.26 -0.66
N ASP A 352 6.98 -19.26 -1.23
CA ASP A 352 7.95 -18.44 -0.50
C ASP A 352 7.28 -17.63 0.62
N ILE A 353 6.04 -17.15 0.38
CA ILE A 353 5.24 -16.48 1.42
C ILE A 353 4.93 -17.44 2.57
N LYS A 354 4.56 -18.68 2.28
CA LYS A 354 4.27 -19.70 3.30
C LYS A 354 5.51 -20.08 4.12
N GLU A 355 6.68 -20.03 3.51
CA GLU A 355 7.95 -20.39 4.15
C GLU A 355 8.55 -19.23 4.97
N ASN A 356 8.17 -17.97 4.69
CA ASN A 356 8.67 -16.80 5.42
C ASN A 356 7.80 -16.44 6.65
N PRO A 357 8.35 -16.49 7.89
CA PRO A 357 7.61 -16.20 9.12
C PRO A 357 7.18 -14.73 9.30
N ASN A 358 7.60 -13.83 8.43
CA ASN A 358 7.20 -12.42 8.47
C ASN A 358 6.08 -12.09 7.48
N CYS A 359 5.69 -13.03 6.63
CA CYS A 359 4.77 -12.77 5.52
C CYS A 359 3.39 -13.38 5.76
N LEU A 360 2.36 -12.61 5.38
CA LEU A 360 0.97 -13.07 5.30
C LEU A 360 0.39 -12.67 3.96
N LEU A 361 -0.27 -13.59 3.27
CA LEU A 361 -1.02 -13.33 2.05
C LEU A 361 -2.52 -13.54 2.28
N ILE A 362 -3.29 -12.58 1.78
CA ILE A 362 -4.74 -12.63 1.67
C ILE A 362 -5.10 -12.53 0.19
N VAL A 363 -5.83 -13.51 -0.33
CA VAL A 363 -6.38 -13.46 -1.70
C VAL A 363 -7.89 -13.39 -1.62
N THR A 364 -8.45 -12.28 -2.11
CA THR A 364 -9.91 -12.13 -2.29
C THR A 364 -10.34 -12.79 -3.59
N PRO A 365 -11.57 -13.35 -3.69
CA PRO A 365 -12.03 -14.01 -4.91
C PRO A 365 -12.26 -13.01 -6.04
N GLN A 366 -12.64 -11.78 -5.70
CA GLN A 366 -12.86 -10.65 -6.60
C GLN A 366 -12.21 -9.40 -6.02
N GLY A 367 -12.09 -8.34 -6.81
CA GLY A 367 -11.36 -7.12 -6.46
C GLY A 367 -10.82 -6.37 -7.67
N GLY A 368 -10.65 -7.04 -8.82
CA GLY A 368 -10.00 -6.44 -9.99
C GLY A 368 -8.60 -5.92 -9.66
N HIS A 369 -8.07 -5.00 -10.46
CA HIS A 369 -6.83 -4.30 -10.12
C HIS A 369 -7.17 -3.03 -9.35
N LEU A 370 -6.82 -2.99 -8.06
CA LEU A 370 -7.07 -1.84 -7.16
C LEU A 370 -8.56 -1.47 -7.02
N GLY A 371 -9.47 -2.42 -7.29
CA GLY A 371 -10.91 -2.20 -7.26
C GLY A 371 -11.52 -2.44 -5.88
N TRP A 372 -11.51 -3.67 -5.40
CA TRP A 372 -12.08 -4.11 -4.12
C TRP A 372 -13.36 -3.33 -3.75
N VAL A 373 -14.31 -3.31 -4.69
CA VAL A 373 -15.56 -2.58 -4.55
C VAL A 373 -16.48 -3.44 -3.69
N ALA A 374 -16.23 -3.42 -2.39
CA ALA A 374 -16.85 -4.29 -1.39
C ALA A 374 -16.86 -3.58 -0.02
N GLY A 375 -17.62 -4.14 0.93
CA GLY A 375 -17.74 -3.60 2.28
C GLY A 375 -18.69 -2.40 2.41
N ASP A 376 -18.70 -1.80 3.60
CA ASP A 376 -19.74 -0.84 4.04
C ASP A 376 -19.77 0.47 3.25
N GLU A 377 -18.67 0.80 2.56
CA GLU A 377 -18.52 2.03 1.77
C GLU A 377 -18.66 1.82 0.25
N ALA A 378 -18.92 0.58 -0.17
CA ALA A 378 -19.19 0.30 -1.57
C ALA A 378 -20.49 1.00 -2.04
N PRO A 379 -20.59 1.42 -3.31
CA PRO A 379 -19.60 1.16 -4.36
C PRO A 379 -18.55 2.26 -4.53
N ILE A 380 -18.76 3.47 -3.99
CA ILE A 380 -17.94 4.65 -4.34
C ILE A 380 -16.95 5.10 -3.25
N GLY A 381 -16.98 4.53 -2.05
CA GLY A 381 -16.10 4.94 -0.96
C GLY A 381 -14.76 4.21 -0.94
N ALA A 382 -14.22 4.00 0.26
CA ALA A 382 -12.90 3.39 0.42
C ALA A 382 -12.88 1.93 -0.08
N PRO A 383 -11.73 1.45 -0.60
CA PRO A 383 -11.54 0.03 -0.88
C PRO A 383 -11.74 -0.84 0.37
N TRP A 384 -12.27 -2.05 0.20
CA TRP A 384 -12.42 -3.01 1.31
C TRP A 384 -11.10 -3.27 2.05
N THR A 385 -9.98 -3.23 1.33
CA THR A 385 -8.64 -3.48 1.87
C THR A 385 -8.19 -2.43 2.88
N ASP A 386 -8.69 -1.20 2.84
CA ASP A 386 -8.25 -0.12 3.72
C ASP A 386 -8.42 -0.47 5.20
N THR A 387 -9.52 -1.14 5.56
CA THR A 387 -9.75 -1.55 6.95
C THR A 387 -8.76 -2.63 7.38
N VAL A 388 -8.48 -3.61 6.49
CA VAL A 388 -7.53 -4.69 6.77
C VAL A 388 -6.11 -4.15 6.94
N VAL A 389 -5.72 -3.19 6.09
CA VAL A 389 -4.42 -2.50 6.16
C VAL A 389 -4.27 -1.77 7.48
N ILE A 390 -5.26 -0.98 7.90
CA ILE A 390 -5.19 -0.23 9.16
C ILE A 390 -5.18 -1.16 10.38
N ASP A 391 -6.01 -2.22 10.38
CA ASP A 391 -6.02 -3.20 11.47
C ASP A 391 -4.64 -3.86 11.66
N PHE A 392 -3.99 -4.22 10.55
CA PHE A 392 -2.63 -4.77 10.54
C PHE A 392 -1.61 -3.77 11.09
N LEU A 393 -1.60 -2.55 10.57
CA LEU A 393 -0.64 -1.52 10.96
C LEU A 393 -0.81 -1.09 12.42
N GLU A 394 -2.04 -0.90 12.91
CA GLU A 394 -2.32 -0.58 14.31
C GLU A 394 -1.94 -1.73 15.25
N HIS A 395 -1.98 -2.99 14.80
CA HIS A 395 -1.49 -4.11 15.59
C HIS A 395 0.03 -4.05 15.76
N LEU A 396 0.78 -3.87 14.67
CA LEU A 396 2.24 -3.74 14.73
C LEU A 396 2.69 -2.56 15.60
N GLU A 397 2.01 -1.42 15.48
CA GLU A 397 2.34 -0.22 16.27
C GLU A 397 2.13 -0.43 17.77
N ARG A 398 1.07 -1.16 18.15
CA ARG A 398 0.81 -1.52 19.56
C ARG A 398 1.89 -2.47 20.11
N GLU A 399 2.37 -3.43 19.32
CA GLU A 399 3.44 -4.34 19.73
C GLU A 399 4.80 -3.63 19.85
N ALA A 400 5.10 -2.69 18.96
CA ALA A 400 6.30 -1.85 19.06
C ALA A 400 6.27 -0.96 20.32
N SER A 401 5.10 -0.43 20.66
CA SER A 401 4.90 0.38 21.87
C SER A 401 5.03 -0.46 23.16
N SER A 402 4.49 -1.67 23.20
CA SER A 402 4.55 -2.54 24.38
C SER A 402 5.97 -3.07 24.66
N SER A 403 6.73 -3.43 23.63
CA SER A 403 8.14 -3.82 23.75
C SER A 403 9.02 -2.67 24.26
N SER A 404 8.75 -1.44 23.85
CA SER A 404 9.47 -0.25 24.34
C SER A 404 9.19 0.02 25.83
N SER A 405 7.94 -0.11 26.29
CA SER A 405 7.58 0.12 27.70
C SER A 405 8.14 -0.91 28.69
N SER A 406 8.23 -2.18 28.27
CA SER A 406 8.78 -3.27 29.10
C SER A 406 10.30 -3.20 29.30
N SER A 407 11.02 -2.52 28.41
CA SER A 407 12.46 -2.28 28.57
C SER A 407 12.80 -1.20 29.62
N ASN A 408 11.87 -0.29 29.93
CA ASN A 408 12.10 0.82 30.88
C ASN A 408 11.79 0.48 32.35
N THR A 409 11.14 -0.65 32.64
CA THR A 409 10.81 -1.07 34.02
C THR A 409 11.89 -1.92 34.70
N GLY A 410 13.01 -2.20 34.02
CA GLY A 410 14.09 -3.06 34.53
C GLY A 410 15.21 -2.36 35.33
N SER A 411 15.14 -1.05 35.59
CA SER A 411 16.22 -0.29 36.26
C SER A 411 15.73 0.51 37.47
N ILE A 412 15.20 -0.18 38.48
CA ILE A 412 15.13 0.36 39.85
C ILE A 412 15.72 -0.71 40.78
N VAL A 413 17.04 -0.78 40.84
CA VAL A 413 17.74 -1.52 41.88
C VAL A 413 17.92 -0.57 43.06
N HIS A 414 17.23 -0.87 44.16
CA HIS A 414 17.40 -0.21 45.45
C HIS A 414 18.86 -0.29 45.89
N HIS A 415 19.56 0.84 45.94
CA HIS A 415 20.72 1.00 46.81
C HIS A 415 20.22 1.18 48.24
N MET A 416 20.31 0.14 49.06
CA MET A 416 20.35 0.27 50.52
C MET A 416 21.82 0.33 50.94
N GLU A 417 22.16 1.40 51.65
CA GLU A 417 23.40 1.56 52.41
C GLU A 417 23.51 0.49 53.50
N VAL A 418 24.70 -0.10 53.65
CA VAL A 418 25.35 -0.42 54.94
C VAL A 418 26.85 -0.22 54.78
#